data_AF-A0A8H7YAT2-F1
#
_entry.id   AF-A0A8H7YAT2-F1
#
_cell.length_a   1.000
_cell.length_b   1.000
_cell.length_c   1.000
_cell.angle_alpha   90.00
_cell.angle_beta   90.00
_cell.angle_gamma   90.00
#
_symmetry.space_group_name_H-M   'P 1'
#
loop_
_entity.id
_entity.type
_entity.pdbx_description
1 polymer ?
#
loop_
_entity_poly.entity_id
_entity_poly.type
_entity_poly.pdbx_seq_one_letter_code
_entity_poly.pdbx_strand_id
1 'polypeptide(L)'
;MPARASISYFGAGPAPLPTPVIESAAAALINYHDCGLGLAEISHRSPVANKILADAKAGLITLLDIPADDYEIIFMQGGGSGGFSAVVYNMVGAWVERRRRALVAKAQRDGKEGEGPEVEAELKRIVREELKMDYLVTGSWSLKAMQEARRLCGERFVNVAADAREENGGRFGTIPDEKGWRLTKTRREGGGGGAGFRVLLR
;
A
#
# COMPACT_ATOMS: atom_id res chain seq x y z
N MET A 1 -16.89 -17.85 -35.16
CA MET A 1 -15.98 -17.06 -34.28
C MET A 1 -14.85 -17.96 -33.83
N PRO A 2 -13.62 -17.45 -33.63
CA PRO A 2 -12.51 -18.29 -33.13
C PRO A 2 -12.81 -18.83 -31.74
N ALA A 3 -12.29 -20.02 -31.42
CA ALA A 3 -12.38 -20.58 -30.08
C ALA A 3 -11.40 -19.85 -29.14
N ARG A 4 -11.72 -19.75 -27.85
CA ARG A 4 -10.81 -19.14 -26.86
C ARG A 4 -9.44 -19.85 -26.83
N ALA A 5 -9.44 -21.17 -26.91
CA ALA A 5 -8.22 -21.98 -26.93
C ALA A 5 -7.35 -21.76 -28.17
N SER A 6 -7.90 -21.21 -29.27
CA SER A 6 -7.13 -20.91 -30.49
C SER A 6 -6.52 -19.51 -30.48
N ILE A 7 -6.70 -18.72 -29.42
CA ILE A 7 -6.14 -17.37 -29.28
C ILE A 7 -5.04 -17.36 -28.23
N SER A 8 -3.82 -17.01 -28.66
CA SER A 8 -2.72 -16.70 -27.74
C SER A 8 -2.72 -15.21 -27.44
N TYR A 9 -3.01 -14.83 -26.20
CA TYR A 9 -3.04 -13.44 -25.75
C TYR A 9 -1.94 -13.19 -24.71
N PHE A 10 -0.95 -12.39 -25.09
CA PHE A 10 0.22 -12.02 -24.26
C PHE A 10 0.11 -10.60 -23.68
N GLY A 11 -1.11 -10.11 -23.45
CA GLY A 11 -1.33 -8.81 -22.82
C GLY A 11 -0.76 -8.77 -21.39
N ALA A 12 -0.09 -7.68 -21.03
CA ALA A 12 0.59 -7.52 -19.74
C ALA A 12 -0.34 -7.18 -18.57
N GLY A 13 -1.62 -6.89 -18.83
CA GLY A 13 -2.58 -6.41 -17.83
C GLY A 13 -3.64 -5.48 -18.45
N PRO A 14 -4.93 -5.83 -18.43
CA PRO A 14 -5.49 -7.14 -18.03
C PRO A 14 -4.90 -8.31 -18.83
N ALA A 15 -4.97 -9.52 -18.27
CA ALA A 15 -4.35 -10.73 -18.79
C ALA A 15 -5.40 -11.86 -18.93
N PRO A 16 -5.14 -12.95 -19.67
CA PRO A 16 -6.14 -14.00 -19.87
C PRO A 16 -6.41 -14.77 -18.58
N LEU A 17 -7.68 -15.03 -18.29
CA LEU A 17 -8.11 -15.89 -17.17
C LEU A 17 -8.29 -17.35 -17.62
N PRO A 18 -8.24 -18.34 -16.72
CA PRO A 18 -8.57 -19.73 -17.06
C PRO A 18 -10.01 -19.86 -17.59
N THR A 19 -10.20 -20.64 -18.66
CA THR A 19 -11.53 -20.85 -19.26
C THR A 19 -12.58 -21.34 -18.26
N PRO A 20 -12.29 -22.34 -17.38
CA PRO A 20 -13.29 -22.84 -16.43
C PRO A 20 -13.79 -21.78 -15.45
N VAL A 21 -12.95 -20.80 -15.10
CA VAL A 21 -13.32 -19.68 -14.21
C VAL A 21 -14.33 -18.76 -14.90
N ILE A 22 -14.13 -18.48 -16.19
CA ILE A 22 -15.03 -17.60 -16.94
C ILE A 22 -16.37 -18.29 -17.23
N GLU A 23 -16.37 -19.58 -17.54
CA GLU A 23 -17.61 -20.36 -17.69
C GLU A 23 -18.42 -20.36 -16.39
N SER A 24 -17.75 -20.60 -15.25
CA SER A 24 -18.39 -20.53 -13.93
C SER A 24 -18.91 -19.13 -13.60
N ALA A 25 -18.14 -18.08 -13.89
CA ALA A 25 -18.55 -16.70 -13.67
C ALA A 25 -19.74 -16.30 -14.56
N ALA A 26 -19.78 -16.76 -15.81
CA ALA A 26 -20.90 -16.50 -16.72
C ALA A 26 -22.21 -17.13 -16.21
N ALA A 27 -22.16 -18.37 -15.72
CA ALA A 27 -23.31 -19.02 -15.10
C ALA A 27 -23.74 -18.29 -13.82
N ALA A 28 -22.77 -17.91 -12.97
CA ALA A 28 -23.01 -17.18 -11.72
C ALA A 28 -23.67 -15.80 -11.94
N LEU A 29 -23.37 -15.12 -13.05
CA LEU A 29 -24.03 -13.84 -13.38
C LEU A 29 -25.52 -13.99 -13.67
N ILE A 30 -25.98 -15.16 -14.10
CA ILE A 30 -27.39 -15.44 -14.41
C ILE A 30 -28.12 -15.99 -13.19
N ASN A 31 -27.55 -17.00 -12.53
CA ASN A 31 -28.15 -17.61 -11.34
C ASN A 31 -27.04 -18.18 -10.45
N TYR A 32 -26.71 -17.45 -9.39
CA TYR A 32 -25.64 -17.85 -8.48
C TYR A 32 -26.13 -18.98 -7.57
N HIS A 33 -25.56 -20.18 -7.73
CA HIS A 33 -25.91 -21.38 -6.94
C HIS A 33 -27.43 -21.63 -6.83
N ASP A 34 -28.14 -21.49 -7.94
CA ASP A 34 -29.58 -21.77 -8.04
C ASP A 34 -30.47 -20.98 -7.07
N CYS A 35 -30.00 -19.84 -6.55
CA CYS A 35 -30.77 -19.00 -5.63
C CYS A 35 -31.84 -18.13 -6.31
N GLY A 36 -31.94 -18.19 -7.64
CA GLY A 36 -32.88 -17.42 -8.44
C GLY A 36 -32.44 -15.97 -8.70
N LEU A 37 -31.23 -15.61 -8.27
CA LEU A 37 -30.62 -14.29 -8.47
C LEU A 37 -29.24 -14.44 -9.09
N GLY A 38 -28.89 -13.54 -9.99
CA GLY A 38 -27.54 -13.38 -10.50
C GLY A 38 -26.60 -12.82 -9.44
N LEU A 39 -25.31 -13.17 -9.51
CA LEU A 39 -24.29 -12.75 -8.55
C LEU A 39 -24.24 -11.22 -8.37
N ALA A 40 -24.47 -10.45 -9.43
CA ALA A 40 -24.46 -8.98 -9.39
C ALA A 40 -25.70 -8.36 -8.73
N GLU A 41 -26.74 -9.15 -8.47
CA GLU A 41 -27.98 -8.71 -7.82
C GLU A 41 -27.96 -8.98 -6.30
N ILE A 42 -27.02 -9.81 -5.84
CA ILE A 42 -26.89 -10.19 -4.45
C ILE A 42 -26.39 -9.00 -3.62
N SER A 43 -27.13 -8.68 -2.56
CA SER A 43 -26.73 -7.65 -1.60
C SER A 43 -25.37 -7.96 -0.97
N HIS A 44 -24.47 -6.97 -0.97
CA HIS A 44 -23.15 -7.05 -0.33
C HIS A 44 -23.20 -7.30 1.19
N ARG A 45 -24.35 -7.08 1.83
CA ARG A 45 -24.55 -7.34 3.28
C ARG A 45 -25.13 -8.73 3.55
N SER A 46 -25.47 -9.49 2.52
CA SER A 46 -26.09 -10.81 2.67
C SER A 46 -25.10 -11.84 3.20
N PRO A 47 -25.58 -12.91 3.87
CA PRO A 47 -24.74 -14.05 4.24
C PRO A 47 -24.01 -14.66 3.03
N VAL A 48 -24.65 -14.64 1.85
CA VAL A 48 -24.08 -15.14 0.60
C VAL A 48 -22.84 -14.32 0.19
N ALA A 49 -22.96 -12.99 0.14
CA ALA A 49 -21.83 -12.11 -0.19
C ALA A 49 -20.71 -12.21 0.86
N ASN A 50 -21.05 -12.29 2.15
CA ASN A 50 -20.07 -12.48 3.22
C ASN A 50 -19.31 -13.80 3.07
N LYS A 51 -20.00 -14.88 2.67
CA LYS A 51 -19.37 -16.17 2.40
C LYS A 51 -18.39 -16.09 1.23
N ILE A 52 -18.77 -15.44 0.12
CA ILE A 52 -17.88 -15.23 -1.05
C ILE A 52 -16.60 -14.51 -0.60
N LEU A 53 -16.74 -13.47 0.20
CA LEU A 53 -15.60 -12.71 0.72
C LEU A 53 -14.71 -13.56 1.64
N ALA A 54 -15.33 -14.32 2.55
CA ALA A 54 -14.62 -15.19 3.48
C ALA A 54 -13.85 -16.30 2.75
N ASP A 55 -14.49 -16.96 1.78
CA ASP A 55 -13.86 -18.00 0.95
C ASP A 55 -12.70 -17.41 0.14
N ALA A 56 -12.85 -16.20 -0.44
CA ALA A 56 -11.77 -15.53 -1.16
C ALA A 56 -10.58 -15.17 -0.25
N LYS A 57 -10.83 -14.68 0.97
CA LYS A 57 -9.77 -14.44 1.97
C LYS A 57 -9.05 -15.74 2.33
N ALA A 58 -9.80 -16.80 2.64
CA ALA A 58 -9.24 -18.11 2.98
C ALA A 58 -8.39 -18.69 1.84
N GLY A 59 -8.84 -18.53 0.59
CA GLY A 59 -8.08 -18.91 -0.60
C GLY A 59 -6.75 -18.16 -0.71
N LEU A 60 -6.74 -16.84 -0.47
CA LEU A 60 -5.51 -16.04 -0.48
C LEU A 60 -4.55 -16.41 0.66
N ILE A 61 -5.08 -16.63 1.87
CA ILE A 61 -4.29 -17.08 3.03
C ILE A 61 -3.58 -18.38 2.71
N THR A 62 -4.33 -19.35 2.17
CA THR A 62 -3.81 -20.68 1.83
C THR A 62 -2.82 -20.62 0.67
N LEU A 63 -3.11 -19.84 -0.37
CA LEU A 63 -2.28 -19.80 -1.58
C LEU A 63 -0.95 -19.06 -1.37
N LEU A 64 -0.92 -18.05 -0.50
CA LEU A 64 0.22 -17.17 -0.29
C LEU A 64 0.87 -17.34 1.09
N ASP A 65 0.46 -18.35 1.86
CA ASP A 65 0.94 -18.64 3.22
C ASP A 65 0.92 -17.40 4.15
N ILE A 66 -0.19 -16.65 4.15
CA ILE A 66 -0.30 -15.39 4.90
C ILE A 66 -0.49 -15.69 6.41
N PRO A 67 0.35 -15.15 7.31
CA PRO A 67 0.15 -15.31 8.76
C PRO A 67 -1.08 -14.53 9.24
N ALA A 68 -2.20 -15.22 9.45
CA ALA A 68 -3.50 -14.61 9.73
C ALA A 68 -3.56 -13.83 11.06
N ASP A 69 -2.66 -14.10 12.00
CA ASP A 69 -2.61 -13.41 13.30
C ASP A 69 -1.97 -12.01 13.19
N ASP A 70 -1.11 -11.80 12.18
CA ASP A 70 -0.33 -10.57 12.01
C ASP A 70 -0.80 -9.71 10.82
N TYR A 71 -1.59 -10.27 9.91
CA TYR A 71 -1.98 -9.63 8.65
C TYR A 71 -3.48 -9.70 8.38
N GLU A 72 -4.05 -8.59 7.93
CA GLU A 72 -5.44 -8.50 7.47
C GLU A 72 -5.50 -8.41 5.93
N ILE A 73 -6.49 -9.08 5.33
CA ILE A 73 -6.76 -9.00 3.89
C ILE A 73 -7.91 -8.05 3.64
N ILE A 74 -7.63 -6.98 2.89
CA ILE A 74 -8.63 -6.00 2.46
C ILE A 74 -8.80 -6.03 0.94
N PHE A 75 -10.05 -6.03 0.48
CA PHE A 75 -10.39 -5.88 -0.93
C PHE A 75 -10.81 -4.44 -1.19
N MET A 76 -10.07 -3.75 -2.07
CA MET A 76 -10.27 -2.32 -2.34
C MET A 76 -10.35 -2.05 -3.84
N GLN A 77 -11.06 -0.98 -4.18
CA GLN A 77 -11.07 -0.43 -5.53
C GLN A 77 -9.88 0.54 -5.73
N GLY A 78 -9.65 0.99 -6.97
CA GLY A 78 -8.60 1.96 -7.31
C GLY A 78 -7.30 1.35 -7.88
N GLY A 79 -7.18 0.02 -7.89
CA GLY A 79 -6.05 -0.70 -8.47
C GLY A 79 -4.70 -0.36 -7.82
N GLY A 80 -3.59 -0.79 -8.43
CA GLY A 80 -2.25 -0.56 -7.89
C GLY A 80 -1.91 0.93 -7.73
N SER A 81 -2.39 1.78 -8.63
CA SER A 81 -2.19 3.23 -8.55
C SER A 81 -2.88 3.85 -7.32
N GLY A 82 -4.11 3.43 -7.01
CA GLY A 82 -4.80 3.87 -5.78
C GLY A 82 -4.08 3.41 -4.52
N GLY A 83 -3.43 2.24 -4.57
CA GLY A 83 -2.58 1.73 -3.50
C GLY A 83 -1.39 2.65 -3.16
N PHE A 84 -0.79 3.31 -4.16
CA PHE A 84 0.32 4.24 -3.92
C PHE A 84 -0.10 5.41 -3.01
N SER A 85 -1.23 6.04 -3.29
CA SER A 85 -1.76 7.14 -2.48
C SER A 85 -2.19 6.64 -1.10
N ALA A 86 -2.85 5.47 -1.03
CA ALA A 86 -3.32 4.90 0.24
C ALA A 86 -2.17 4.64 1.21
N VAL A 87 -1.05 4.09 0.72
CA VAL A 87 0.15 3.86 1.54
C VAL A 87 0.68 5.18 2.10
N VAL A 88 0.80 6.22 1.28
CA VAL A 88 1.29 7.54 1.70
C VAL A 88 0.41 8.12 2.80
N TYR A 89 -0.91 8.20 2.59
CA TYR A 89 -1.83 8.79 3.57
C TYR A 89 -1.82 8.04 4.91
N ASN A 90 -1.88 6.71 4.88
CA ASN A 90 -1.93 5.90 6.10
C ASN A 90 -0.61 5.96 6.86
N MET A 91 0.53 5.83 6.17
CA MET A 91 1.83 5.81 6.83
C MET A 91 2.23 7.18 7.36
N VAL A 92 1.97 8.27 6.62
CA VAL A 92 2.16 9.65 7.11
C VAL A 92 1.23 9.91 8.28
N GLY A 93 -0.06 9.57 8.16
CA GLY A 93 -1.04 9.74 9.24
C GLY A 93 -0.59 9.05 10.54
N ALA A 94 -0.20 7.78 10.44
CA ALA A 94 0.31 7.02 11.59
C ALA A 94 1.59 7.63 12.17
N TRP A 95 2.50 8.12 11.33
CA TRP A 95 3.74 8.77 11.78
C TRP A 95 3.48 10.08 12.52
N VAL A 96 2.58 10.93 12.00
CA VAL A 96 2.20 12.21 12.60
C VAL A 96 1.47 11.98 13.92
N GLU A 97 0.51 11.05 13.94
CA GLU A 97 -0.30 10.79 15.13
C GLU A 97 0.54 10.24 16.30
N ARG A 98 1.50 9.36 16.03
CA ARG A 98 2.44 8.90 17.07
C ARG A 98 3.20 10.04 17.73
N ARG A 99 3.61 11.05 16.96
CA ARG A 99 4.30 12.25 17.47
C ARG A 99 3.36 13.19 18.20
N ARG A 100 2.16 13.42 17.65
CA ARG A 100 1.11 14.18 18.32
C ARG A 100 0.86 13.62 19.72
N ARG A 101 0.60 12.31 19.84
CA ARG A 101 0.38 11.64 21.15
C ARG A 101 1.54 11.84 22.12
N ALA A 102 2.79 11.73 21.64
CA ALA A 102 3.96 11.95 22.48
C ALA A 102 4.08 13.40 22.98
N LEU A 103 3.75 14.39 22.14
CA LEU A 103 3.72 15.79 22.51
C LEU A 103 2.59 16.10 23.50
N VAL A 104 1.38 15.60 23.24
CA VAL A 104 0.22 15.71 24.14
C VAL A 104 0.56 15.18 25.53
N ALA A 105 1.11 13.96 25.59
CA ALA A 105 1.51 13.34 26.85
C ALA A 105 2.65 14.09 27.57
N LYS A 106 3.55 14.74 26.82
CA LYS A 106 4.57 15.61 27.40
C LYS A 106 3.93 16.88 27.99
N ALA A 107 3.08 17.57 27.23
CA ALA A 107 2.41 18.79 27.69
C ALA A 107 1.59 18.55 28.96
N GLN A 108 0.84 17.44 29.03
CA GLN A 108 0.08 17.06 30.22
C GLN A 108 0.98 16.82 31.44
N ARG A 109 2.15 16.17 31.26
CA ARG A 109 3.13 15.99 32.35
C ARG A 109 3.73 17.30 32.83
N ASP A 110 3.89 18.26 31.93
CA ASP A 110 4.41 19.60 32.21
C ASP A 110 3.32 20.54 32.78
N GLY A 111 2.11 20.03 33.07
CA GLY A 111 0.99 20.81 33.61
C GLY A 111 0.32 21.74 32.61
N LYS A 112 0.59 21.57 31.31
CA LYS A 112 0.02 22.34 30.21
C LYS A 112 -1.19 21.64 29.59
N GLU A 113 -1.98 22.38 28.83
CA GLU A 113 -3.05 21.82 28.00
C GLU A 113 -2.47 20.79 27.01
N GLY A 114 -3.05 19.58 27.03
CA GLY A 114 -2.60 18.48 26.18
C GLY A 114 -2.89 18.70 24.70
N GLU A 115 -3.97 19.41 24.39
CA GLU A 115 -4.35 19.77 23.02
C GLU A 115 -4.49 21.29 22.93
N GLY A 116 -3.51 21.94 22.32
CA GLY A 116 -3.49 23.39 22.20
C GLY A 116 -2.51 23.88 21.12
N PRO A 117 -2.49 25.20 20.84
CA PRO A 117 -1.70 25.78 19.74
C PRO A 117 -0.20 25.50 19.83
N GLU A 118 0.36 25.36 21.05
CA GLU A 118 1.77 25.01 21.25
C GLU A 118 2.11 23.62 20.71
N VAL A 119 1.28 22.62 21.02
CA VAL A 119 1.46 21.24 20.54
C VAL A 119 1.32 21.17 19.02
N GLU A 120 0.35 21.90 18.46
CA GLU A 120 0.15 21.97 17.01
C GLU A 120 1.33 22.65 16.30
N ALA A 121 1.82 23.77 16.82
CA ALA A 121 2.97 24.49 16.26
C ALA A 121 4.23 23.61 16.27
N GLU A 122 4.49 22.94 17.40
CA GLU A 122 5.62 22.02 17.52
C GLU A 122 5.48 20.81 16.60
N LEU A 123 4.28 20.23 16.49
CA LEU A 123 4.02 19.14 15.55
C LEU A 123 4.26 19.57 14.10
N LYS A 124 3.81 20.77 13.71
CA LYS A 124 4.06 21.33 12.37
C LYS A 124 5.55 21.54 12.11
N ARG A 125 6.32 21.96 13.12
CA ARG A 125 7.79 22.08 13.05
C ARG A 125 8.42 20.70 12.83
N ILE A 126 8.06 19.71 13.65
CA ILE A 126 8.56 18.33 13.54
C ILE A 126 8.22 17.72 12.17
N VAL A 127 6.98 17.88 11.69
CA VAL A 127 6.60 17.43 10.33
C VAL A 127 7.51 18.06 9.29
N ARG A 128 7.70 19.39 9.37
CA ARG A 128 8.49 20.14 8.38
C ARG A 128 9.96 19.71 8.33
N GLU A 129 10.55 19.44 9.47
CA GLU A 129 11.99 19.17 9.59
C GLU A 129 12.31 17.68 9.53
N GLU A 130 11.47 16.83 10.11
CA GLU A 130 11.79 15.42 10.34
C GLU A 130 11.08 14.46 9.38
N LEU A 131 9.92 14.79 8.82
CA LEU A 131 9.21 13.84 7.97
C LEU A 131 10.02 13.52 6.71
N LYS A 132 10.38 12.25 6.52
CA LYS A 132 10.98 11.72 5.30
C LYS A 132 10.45 10.33 4.99
N MET A 133 10.09 10.10 3.73
CA MET A 133 9.65 8.82 3.21
C MET A 133 10.77 8.25 2.36
N ASP A 134 11.38 7.18 2.83
CA ASP A 134 12.46 6.50 2.11
C ASP A 134 11.85 5.55 1.08
N TYR A 135 12.21 5.75 -0.20
CA TYR A 135 11.83 4.89 -1.32
C TYR A 135 13.05 4.15 -1.87
N LEU A 136 12.86 2.85 -2.14
CA LEU A 136 13.78 2.03 -2.91
C LEU A 136 13.20 1.88 -4.32
N VAL A 137 13.84 2.50 -5.31
CA VAL A 137 13.36 2.55 -6.69
C VAL A 137 14.01 1.43 -7.50
N THR A 138 13.37 0.26 -7.52
CA THR A 138 13.89 -0.95 -8.19
C THR A 138 13.16 -1.31 -9.48
N GLY A 139 12.00 -0.67 -9.73
CA GLY A 139 11.18 -0.90 -10.93
C GLY A 139 10.24 0.25 -11.25
N SER A 140 9.47 0.08 -12.33
CA SER A 140 8.48 1.07 -12.78
C SER A 140 7.38 1.33 -11.75
N TRP A 141 6.98 0.31 -10.97
CA TRP A 141 5.96 0.46 -9.92
C TRP A 141 6.48 1.25 -8.72
N SER A 142 7.66 0.94 -8.19
CA SER A 142 8.29 1.73 -7.13
C SER A 142 8.59 3.16 -7.56
N LEU A 143 8.96 3.38 -8.83
CA LEU A 143 9.15 4.72 -9.39
C LEU A 143 7.84 5.52 -9.38
N LYS A 144 6.75 4.94 -9.87
CA LYS A 144 5.42 5.59 -9.86
C LYS A 144 4.92 5.85 -8.45
N ALA A 145 5.14 4.93 -7.51
CA ALA A 145 4.77 5.12 -6.12
C ALA A 145 5.51 6.29 -5.48
N MET A 146 6.83 6.39 -5.73
CA MET A 146 7.66 7.50 -5.28
C MET A 146 7.20 8.84 -5.88
N GLN A 147 6.91 8.85 -7.19
CA GLN A 147 6.37 10.03 -7.87
C GLN A 147 5.02 10.46 -7.28
N GLU A 148 4.16 9.51 -6.94
CA GLU A 148 2.88 9.80 -6.29
C GLU A 148 3.07 10.41 -4.90
N ALA A 149 4.01 9.91 -4.11
CA ALA A 149 4.35 10.52 -2.82
C ALA A 149 4.89 11.95 -2.97
N ARG A 150 5.71 12.20 -4.00
CA ARG A 150 6.16 13.57 -4.34
C ARG A 150 5.00 14.47 -4.72
N ARG A 151 4.03 13.96 -5.50
CA ARG A 151 2.83 14.72 -5.90
C ARG A 151 1.97 15.08 -4.68
N LEU A 152 1.79 14.14 -3.76
CA LEU A 152 0.91 14.32 -2.59
C LEU A 152 1.52 15.17 -1.48
N CYS A 153 2.80 14.93 -1.14
CA CYS A 153 3.43 15.55 0.02
C CYS A 153 4.45 16.63 -0.36
N GLY A 154 5.00 16.59 -1.57
CA GLY A 154 6.09 17.45 -2.02
C GLY A 154 7.45 16.75 -1.98
N GLU A 155 8.32 17.12 -2.93
CA GLU A 155 9.62 16.48 -3.16
C GLU A 155 10.52 16.46 -1.92
N ARG A 156 10.49 17.52 -1.11
CA ARG A 156 11.32 17.63 0.09
C ARG A 156 11.10 16.51 1.10
N PHE A 157 9.95 15.85 1.10
CA PHE A 157 9.62 14.80 2.06
C PHE A 157 9.93 13.39 1.54
N VAL A 158 10.42 13.27 0.31
CA VAL A 158 10.73 11.99 -0.32
C VAL A 158 12.23 11.86 -0.47
N ASN A 159 12.79 10.81 0.13
CA ASN A 159 14.19 10.44 -0.03
C ASN A 159 14.27 9.19 -0.92
N VAL A 160 15.07 9.24 -1.99
CA VAL A 160 15.37 8.07 -2.80
C VAL A 160 16.59 7.40 -2.18
N ALA A 161 16.33 6.41 -1.32
CA ALA A 161 17.37 5.74 -0.56
C ALA A 161 18.24 4.84 -1.45
N ALA A 162 17.67 4.25 -2.49
CA ALA A 162 18.40 3.53 -3.52
C ALA A 162 17.63 3.58 -4.85
N ASP A 163 18.35 3.55 -5.96
CA ASP A 163 17.78 3.46 -7.29
C ASP A 163 18.56 2.42 -8.11
N ALA A 164 17.89 1.34 -8.52
CA ALA A 164 18.51 0.24 -9.24
C ALA A 164 19.20 0.70 -10.54
N ARG A 165 18.75 1.81 -11.13
CA ARG A 165 19.31 2.34 -12.37
C ARG A 165 20.72 2.91 -12.17
N GLU A 166 21.06 3.36 -10.96
CA GLU A 166 22.41 3.84 -10.63
C GLU A 166 23.45 2.71 -10.71
N GLU A 167 23.05 1.47 -10.38
CA GLU A 167 23.95 0.31 -10.32
C GLU A 167 23.80 -0.65 -11.51
N ASN A 168 22.79 -0.46 -12.35
CA ASN A 168 22.47 -1.35 -13.48
C ASN A 168 22.41 -0.63 -14.83
N GLY A 169 23.34 0.32 -15.03
CA GLY A 169 23.51 1.01 -16.32
C GLY A 169 22.25 1.69 -16.84
N GLY A 170 21.48 2.33 -15.95
CA GLY A 170 20.25 3.04 -16.29
C GLY A 170 18.98 2.18 -16.37
N ARG A 171 19.06 0.87 -16.11
CA ARG A 171 17.93 -0.07 -16.25
C ARG A 171 17.43 -0.60 -14.90
N PHE A 172 16.16 -0.99 -14.85
CA PHE A 172 15.65 -1.82 -13.76
C PHE A 172 16.07 -3.29 -13.92
N GLY A 173 15.85 -4.11 -12.88
CA GLY A 173 16.11 -5.56 -12.94
C GLY A 173 17.15 -6.07 -11.93
N THR A 174 17.68 -5.18 -11.09
CA THR A 174 18.51 -5.54 -9.94
C THR A 174 17.97 -4.87 -8.68
N ILE A 175 18.33 -5.41 -7.52
CA ILE A 175 18.11 -4.75 -6.23
C ILE A 175 19.48 -4.30 -5.74
N PRO A 176 19.70 -2.98 -5.51
CA PRO A 176 20.95 -2.47 -4.94
C PRO A 176 21.29 -3.14 -3.62
N ASP A 177 22.58 -3.36 -3.35
CA ASP A 177 23.05 -3.93 -2.08
C ASP A 177 22.61 -3.02 -0.92
N GLU A 178 22.08 -3.61 0.16
CA GLU A 178 21.56 -2.88 1.32
C GLU A 178 22.60 -1.96 1.95
N LYS A 179 23.89 -2.30 1.88
CA LYS A 179 24.98 -1.46 2.38
C LYS A 179 25.11 -0.14 1.64
N GLY A 180 24.65 -0.07 0.38
CA GLY A 180 24.65 1.12 -0.45
C GLY A 180 23.47 2.06 -0.20
N TRP A 181 22.46 1.64 0.58
CA TRP A 181 21.24 2.40 0.76
C TRP A 181 21.46 3.66 1.60
N ARG A 182 21.07 4.81 1.05
CA ARG A 182 21.16 6.13 1.67
C ARG A 182 19.88 6.46 2.43
N LEU A 183 19.59 5.68 3.48
CA LEU A 183 18.37 5.81 4.29
C LEU A 183 18.37 7.09 5.14
N THR A 184 17.18 7.62 5.44
CA THR A 184 17.05 8.73 6.38
C THR A 184 17.39 8.26 7.78
N LYS A 185 18.34 8.93 8.44
CA LYS A 185 18.78 8.60 9.81
C LYS A 185 17.66 8.76 10.83
N THR A 186 17.54 7.78 11.72
CA THR A 186 16.58 7.81 12.83
C THR A 186 17.09 8.66 14.00
N ARG A 187 16.22 8.99 14.97
CA ARG A 187 16.61 9.69 16.21
C ARG A 187 17.66 8.93 17.02
N ARG A 188 17.62 7.59 16.96
CA ARG A 188 18.56 6.72 17.68
C ARG A 188 19.95 6.71 17.04
N GLU A 189 20.04 7.03 15.76
CA GLU A 189 21.29 7.06 14.99
C GLU A 189 21.88 8.48 14.89
N GLY A 190 21.48 9.39 15.78
CA GLY A 190 21.91 10.79 15.77
C GLY A 190 21.34 11.62 14.62
N GLY A 191 20.35 11.10 13.89
CA GLY A 191 19.56 11.85 12.93
C GLY A 191 18.49 12.70 13.61
N GLY A 192 17.94 13.67 12.90
CA GLY A 192 16.86 14.55 13.38
C GLY A 192 15.51 13.85 13.58
N GLY A 193 15.45 12.54 13.85
CA GLY A 193 14.20 11.82 14.10
C GLY A 193 13.46 11.28 12.87
N GLY A 194 14.09 11.31 11.69
CA GLY A 194 13.42 11.29 10.41
C GLY A 194 13.07 9.95 9.77
N ALA A 195 13.02 8.83 10.49
CA ALA A 195 12.35 7.66 9.91
C ALA A 195 10.84 7.94 9.88
N GLY A 196 10.36 8.48 8.75
CA GLY A 196 8.95 8.47 8.37
C GLY A 196 8.45 7.05 8.41
N PHE A 197 8.93 6.26 7.48
CA PHE A 197 8.69 4.84 7.32
C PHE A 197 9.41 4.45 6.02
N ARG A 198 9.77 3.19 5.89
CA ARG A 198 10.45 2.68 4.69
C ARG A 198 9.39 2.11 3.77
N VAL A 199 9.29 2.62 2.54
CA VAL A 199 8.35 2.10 1.54
C VAL A 199 9.13 1.23 0.56
N LEU A 200 9.04 -0.08 0.78
CA LEU A 200 9.46 -1.09 -0.20
C LEU A 200 8.21 -1.60 -0.91
N LEU A 201 8.04 -1.20 -2.17
CA LEU A 201 7.03 -1.78 -3.05
C LEU A 201 7.78 -2.63 -4.07
N ARG A 202 7.59 -3.95 -3.99
CA ARG A 202 8.05 -4.88 -5.04
C ARG A 202 7.10 -4.83 -6.23
#